data_AF-A2FE17-F1
#
_entry.id   AF-A2FE17-F1
#
_cell.length_a   1.000
_cell.length_b   1.000
_cell.length_c   1.000
_cell.angle_alpha   90.00
_cell.angle_beta   90.00
_cell.angle_gamma   90.00
#
_symmetry.space_group_name_H-M   'P 1'
#
loop_
_entity.id
_entity.type
_entity.pdbx_description
1 polymer ?
#
loop_
_entity_poly.entity_id
_entity_poly.type
_entity_poly.pdbx_seq_one_letter_code
_entity_poly.pdbx_strand_id
1 'polypeptide(L)'
;MTETIDWKKKYEEMEKNYKDMESIRIHSVIADIDDLQSKIEEHERVNTEIRNELEQENEQIKAKIREVNRMKKEIDEINSKIALVKKSIHDVNPVLEVLAGYSKFNIDIQEKNYFIIRINTKICFSLKSLQELEYQPIQGLDQIPNKSLRASCQLNFRQLPKLCDQVLQYSEQPSN
;
A
#
# COMPACT_ATOMS: atom_id res chain seq x y z
N MET A 1 45.66 -8.97 -89.65
CA MET A 1 44.86 -10.19 -89.47
C MET A 1 43.53 -9.76 -88.88
N THR A 2 42.48 -9.72 -89.69
CA THR A 2 41.13 -9.38 -89.24
C THR A 2 40.50 -10.64 -88.66
N GLU A 3 40.30 -10.66 -87.34
CA GLU A 3 39.47 -11.68 -86.70
C GLU A 3 38.04 -11.54 -87.22
N THR A 4 37.60 -12.52 -88.00
CA THR A 4 36.20 -12.62 -88.42
C THR A 4 35.38 -12.98 -87.18
N ILE A 5 34.60 -12.03 -86.67
CA ILE A 5 33.72 -12.24 -85.52
C ILE A 5 32.66 -13.28 -85.88
N ASP A 6 32.58 -14.35 -85.09
CA ASP A 6 31.49 -15.32 -85.17
C ASP A 6 30.24 -14.76 -84.46
N TRP A 7 29.41 -14.10 -85.25
CA TRP A 7 28.16 -13.50 -84.78
C TRP A 7 27.13 -14.51 -84.30
N LYS A 8 27.16 -15.74 -84.80
CA LYS A 8 26.25 -16.80 -84.37
C LYS A 8 26.57 -17.19 -82.93
N LYS A 9 27.85 -17.45 -82.65
CA LYS A 9 28.32 -17.76 -81.29
C LYS A 9 28.03 -16.61 -80.30
N LYS A 10 28.27 -15.37 -80.70
CA LYS A 10 27.93 -14.17 -79.90
C LYS A 10 26.44 -14.09 -79.56
N TYR A 11 25.57 -14.40 -80.52
CA TYR A 11 24.12 -14.42 -80.30
C TYR A 11 23.72 -15.54 -79.32
N GLU A 12 24.24 -16.75 -79.49
CA GLU A 12 23.97 -17.89 -78.60
C GLU A 12 24.44 -17.61 -77.16
N GLU A 13 25.60 -16.99 -76.99
CA GLU A 13 26.11 -16.54 -75.68
C GLU A 13 25.20 -15.47 -75.06
N MET A 14 24.73 -14.50 -75.85
CA MET A 14 23.83 -13.45 -75.38
C MET A 14 22.46 -14.01 -74.97
N GLU A 15 21.90 -14.93 -75.76
CA GLU A 15 20.63 -15.60 -75.45
C GLU A 15 20.74 -16.43 -74.17
N LYS A 16 21.85 -17.15 -74.01
CA LYS A 16 22.14 -17.89 -72.77
C LYS A 16 22.23 -16.95 -71.57
N ASN A 17 23.02 -15.88 -71.67
CA ASN A 17 23.16 -14.90 -70.58
C ASN A 17 21.83 -14.25 -70.23
N TYR A 18 20.99 -13.95 -71.23
CA TYR A 18 19.65 -13.42 -70.99
C TYR A 18 18.80 -14.40 -70.18
N LYS A 19 18.74 -15.67 -70.59
CA LYS A 19 17.99 -16.72 -69.88
C LYS A 19 18.53 -16.96 -68.47
N ASP A 20 19.84 -16.92 -68.29
CA ASP A 20 20.49 -17.06 -66.98
C ASP A 20 20.11 -15.88 -66.06
N MET A 21 20.16 -14.64 -66.57
CA MET A 21 19.77 -13.45 -65.81
C MET A 21 18.27 -13.43 -65.49
N GLU A 22 17.42 -13.82 -66.43
CA GLU A 22 15.98 -13.97 -66.23
C GLU A 22 15.70 -15.01 -65.13
N SER A 23 16.35 -16.17 -65.22
CA SER A 23 16.25 -17.23 -64.20
C SER A 23 16.69 -16.74 -62.83
N ILE A 24 17.87 -16.11 -62.71
CA ILE A 24 18.38 -15.59 -61.44
C ILE A 24 17.39 -14.58 -60.83
N ARG A 25 16.86 -13.67 -61.64
CA ARG A 25 15.92 -12.66 -61.16
C ARG A 25 14.61 -13.28 -60.69
N ILE A 26 14.07 -14.26 -61.42
CA ILE A 26 12.86 -14.98 -61.01
C ILE A 26 13.09 -15.70 -59.68
N HIS A 27 14.18 -16.46 -59.54
CA HIS A 27 14.48 -17.18 -58.30
C HIS A 27 14.71 -16.25 -57.12
N SER A 28 15.39 -15.11 -57.32
CA SER A 28 15.57 -14.10 -56.27
C SER A 28 14.23 -13.54 -55.80
N VAL A 29 13.33 -13.19 -56.73
CA VAL A 29 12.01 -12.64 -56.37
C VAL A 29 11.16 -13.69 -55.66
N ILE A 30 11.21 -14.96 -56.06
CA ILE A 30 10.50 -16.04 -55.36
C ILE A 30 11.03 -16.17 -53.92
N ALA A 31 12.35 -16.19 -53.73
CA ALA A 31 12.95 -16.27 -52.41
C ALA A 31 12.56 -15.07 -51.51
N ASP A 32 12.53 -13.86 -52.08
CA ASP A 32 12.08 -12.66 -51.36
C ASP A 32 10.58 -12.75 -50.99
N ILE A 33 9.74 -13.30 -51.87
CA ILE A 33 8.31 -13.53 -51.58
C ILE A 33 8.15 -14.51 -50.42
N ASP A 34 8.88 -15.64 -50.44
CA ASP A 34 8.79 -16.66 -49.40
C ASP A 34 9.27 -16.13 -48.03
N ASP A 35 10.35 -15.33 -48.01
CA ASP A 35 10.85 -14.67 -46.79
C ASP A 35 9.83 -13.66 -46.24
N LEU A 36 9.22 -12.84 -47.10
CA LEU A 36 8.20 -11.88 -46.70
C LEU A 36 6.94 -12.58 -46.18
N GLN A 37 6.50 -13.67 -46.81
CA GLN A 37 5.38 -14.48 -46.34
C GLN A 37 5.66 -15.05 -44.95
N SER A 38 6.85 -15.62 -44.75
CA SER A 38 7.27 -16.16 -43.45
C SER A 38 7.28 -15.09 -42.36
N LYS A 39 7.72 -13.87 -42.70
CA LYS A 39 7.69 -12.73 -41.76
C LYS A 39 6.27 -12.28 -41.44
N ILE A 40 5.36 -12.26 -42.41
CA ILE A 40 3.96 -11.92 -42.18
C ILE A 40 3.33 -12.92 -41.21
N GLU A 41 3.52 -14.21 -41.43
CA GLU A 41 2.98 -15.27 -40.55
C GLU A 41 3.50 -15.15 -39.12
N GLU A 42 4.79 -14.89 -38.96
CA GLU A 42 5.39 -14.68 -37.64
C GLU A 42 4.83 -13.44 -36.95
N HIS A 43 4.67 -12.33 -37.67
CA HIS A 43 4.06 -11.12 -37.12
C HIS A 43 2.60 -11.33 -36.72
N GLU A 44 1.82 -12.11 -37.48
CA GLU A 44 0.44 -12.46 -37.13
C GLU A 44 0.38 -13.32 -35.87
N ARG A 45 1.29 -14.29 -35.73
CA ARG A 45 1.43 -15.12 -34.53
C ARG A 45 1.73 -14.27 -33.31
N VAL A 46 2.76 -13.43 -33.38
CA VAL A 46 3.19 -12.54 -32.29
C VAL A 46 2.07 -11.56 -31.91
N ASN A 47 1.38 -10.97 -32.90
CA ASN A 47 0.24 -10.09 -32.63
C ASN A 47 -0.90 -10.80 -31.89
N THR A 48 -1.15 -12.07 -32.23
CA THR A 48 -2.17 -12.88 -31.56
C THR A 48 -1.77 -13.16 -30.11
N GLU A 49 -0.50 -13.48 -29.85
CA GLU A 49 0.03 -13.70 -28.50
C GLU A 49 -0.09 -12.43 -27.65
N ILE A 50 0.37 -11.29 -28.16
CA ILE A 50 0.28 -10.00 -27.46
C ILE A 50 -1.18 -9.65 -27.16
N ARG A 51 -2.10 -9.89 -28.10
CA ARG A 51 -3.53 -9.63 -27.88
C ARG A 51 -4.08 -10.47 -26.73
N ASN A 52 -3.72 -11.76 -26.68
CA ASN A 52 -4.16 -12.65 -25.61
C ASN A 52 -3.58 -12.23 -24.24
N GLU A 53 -2.31 -11.83 -24.20
CA GLU A 53 -1.68 -11.30 -22.98
C GLU A 53 -2.38 -10.04 -22.48
N LEU A 54 -2.65 -9.08 -23.37
CA LEU A 54 -3.38 -7.85 -23.02
C LEU A 54 -4.79 -8.14 -22.49
N GLU A 55 -5.50 -9.11 -23.07
CA GLU A 55 -6.83 -9.49 -22.60
C GLU A 55 -6.78 -10.11 -21.20
N GLN A 56 -5.79 -10.97 -20.94
CA GLN A 56 -5.56 -11.54 -19.61
C GLN A 56 -5.21 -10.48 -18.58
N GLU A 57 -4.30 -9.56 -18.91
CA GLU A 57 -3.93 -8.44 -18.02
C GLU A 57 -5.13 -7.55 -17.70
N ASN A 58 -5.97 -7.27 -18.69
CA ASN A 58 -7.17 -6.46 -18.50
C ASN A 58 -8.16 -7.13 -17.53
N GLU A 59 -8.37 -8.44 -17.64
CA GLU A 59 -9.21 -9.19 -16.70
C GLU A 59 -8.62 -9.21 -15.28
N GLN A 60 -7.30 -9.35 -15.14
CA GLN A 60 -6.63 -9.25 -13.85
C GLN A 60 -6.81 -7.86 -13.22
N ILE A 61 -6.70 -6.79 -14.01
CA ILE A 61 -6.93 -5.41 -13.53
C ILE A 61 -8.38 -5.24 -13.06
N LYS A 62 -9.37 -5.72 -13.81
CA LYS A 62 -10.78 -5.69 -13.40
C LYS A 62 -11.02 -6.45 -12.09
N ALA A 63 -10.38 -7.61 -11.92
CA ALA A 63 -10.46 -8.37 -10.68
C ALA A 63 -9.88 -7.60 -9.49
N LYS A 64 -8.70 -6.99 -9.65
CA LYS A 64 -8.08 -6.15 -8.61
C LYS A 64 -8.94 -4.93 -8.25
N ILE A 65 -9.55 -4.27 -9.24
CA ILE A 65 -10.47 -3.14 -8.99
C ILE A 65 -11.66 -3.58 -8.14
N ARG A 66 -12.25 -4.75 -8.43
CA ARG A 66 -13.35 -5.31 -7.62
C ARG A 66 -12.90 -5.58 -6.18
N GLU A 67 -11.71 -6.12 -6.00
CA GLU A 67 -11.15 -6.40 -4.67
C GLU A 67 -10.91 -5.12 -3.87
N VAL A 68 -10.31 -4.10 -4.48
CA VAL A 68 -10.10 -2.79 -3.85
C VAL A 68 -11.43 -2.17 -3.40
N ASN A 69 -12.46 -2.24 -4.24
CA ASN A 69 -13.78 -1.73 -3.90
C ASN A 69 -14.44 -2.50 -2.74
N ARG A 70 -14.22 -3.82 -2.67
CA ARG A 70 -14.68 -4.63 -1.53
C ARG A 70 -13.97 -4.21 -0.24
N MET A 71 -12.64 -4.12 -0.26
CA MET A 71 -11.86 -3.70 0.90
C MET A 71 -12.24 -2.29 1.38
N LYS A 72 -12.51 -1.36 0.45
CA LYS A 72 -12.98 -0.02 0.80
C LYS A 72 -14.31 -0.06 1.57
N LYS A 73 -15.27 -0.88 1.15
CA LYS A 73 -16.54 -1.07 1.87
C LYS A 73 -16.32 -1.64 3.27
N GLU A 74 -15.44 -2.64 3.40
CA GLU A 74 -15.11 -3.23 4.70
C GLU A 74 -14.48 -2.19 5.65
N ILE A 75 -13.60 -1.33 5.14
CA ILE A 75 -13.03 -0.21 5.90
C ILE A 75 -14.13 0.76 6.36
N ASP A 76 -15.05 1.14 5.47
CA ASP A 76 -16.15 2.05 5.81
C ASP A 76 -17.09 1.46 6.88
N GLU A 77 -17.36 0.15 6.81
CA GLU A 77 -18.14 -0.58 7.83
C GLU A 77 -17.42 -0.61 9.17
N ILE A 78 -16.12 -0.91 9.19
CA ILE A 78 -15.30 -0.91 10.41
C ILE A 78 -15.26 0.50 11.02
N ASN A 79 -15.05 1.53 10.22
CA ASN A 79 -15.06 2.92 10.69
C ASN A 79 -16.42 3.29 11.30
N SER A 80 -17.52 2.85 10.69
CA SER A 80 -18.87 3.05 11.24
C SER A 80 -19.03 2.35 12.58
N LYS A 81 -18.54 1.11 12.72
CA LYS A 81 -18.53 0.38 14.01
C LYS A 81 -17.69 1.09 15.06
N ILE A 82 -16.51 1.59 14.69
CA ILE A 82 -15.65 2.37 15.59
C ILE A 82 -16.37 3.63 16.07
N ALA A 83 -17.05 4.35 15.17
CA ALA A 83 -17.81 5.55 15.53
C ALA A 83 -18.94 5.23 16.52
N LEU A 84 -19.67 4.13 16.30
CA LEU A 84 -20.69 3.65 17.23
C LEU A 84 -20.10 3.30 18.60
N VAL A 85 -18.99 2.56 18.64
CA VAL A 85 -18.32 2.19 19.90
C VAL A 85 -17.81 3.43 20.63
N LYS A 86 -17.20 4.39 19.93
CA LYS A 86 -16.77 5.67 20.52
C LYS A 86 -17.94 6.43 21.14
N LYS A 87 -19.08 6.46 20.45
CA LYS A 87 -20.31 7.07 21.00
C LYS A 87 -20.80 6.33 22.24
N SER A 88 -20.82 4.99 22.22
CA SER A 88 -21.19 4.20 23.39
C SER A 88 -20.25 4.42 24.58
N ILE A 89 -18.94 4.62 24.35
CA ILE A 89 -17.99 4.98 25.42
C ILE A 89 -18.31 6.36 26.00
N HIS A 90 -18.61 7.35 25.14
CA HIS A 90 -19.00 8.70 25.56
C HIS A 90 -20.24 8.68 26.45
N ASP A 91 -21.26 7.90 26.07
CA ASP A 91 -22.51 7.78 26.85
C ASP A 91 -22.30 7.08 28.20
N VAL A 92 -21.26 6.25 28.35
CA VAL A 92 -21.03 5.42 29.55
C VAL A 92 -20.04 6.06 30.54
N ASN A 93 -18.97 6.74 30.08
CA ASN A 93 -18.02 7.36 31.02
C ASN A 93 -17.20 8.52 30.41
N PRO A 94 -17.42 9.78 30.84
CA PRO A 94 -16.64 10.94 30.41
C PRO A 94 -15.14 10.87 30.75
N VAL A 95 -14.73 10.07 31.75
CA VAL A 95 -13.31 9.83 32.05
C VAL A 95 -12.65 9.06 30.91
N LEU A 96 -13.33 8.04 30.39
CA LEU A 96 -12.80 7.22 29.30
C LEU A 96 -12.66 8.02 28.00
N GLU A 97 -13.50 9.03 27.77
CA GLU A 97 -13.35 9.94 26.63
C GLU A 97 -12.01 10.68 26.66
N VAL A 98 -11.67 11.28 27.80
CA VAL A 98 -10.41 11.99 27.96
C VAL A 98 -9.25 11.01 27.83
N LEU A 99 -9.30 9.87 28.51
CA LEU A 99 -8.21 8.89 28.50
C LEU A 99 -8.01 8.23 27.11
N ALA A 100 -9.08 8.02 26.33
CA ALA A 100 -9.01 7.47 24.98
C ALA A 100 -8.28 8.39 23.99
N GLY A 101 -8.15 9.68 24.30
CA GLY A 101 -7.32 10.62 23.54
C GLY A 101 -5.81 10.38 23.67
N TYR A 102 -5.38 9.59 24.67
CA TYR A 102 -3.96 9.35 24.97
C TYR A 102 -3.55 7.93 24.56
N SER A 103 -3.01 7.78 23.35
CA SER A 103 -2.63 6.48 22.77
C SER A 103 -1.53 5.71 23.54
N LYS A 104 -0.75 6.40 24.39
CA LYS A 104 0.29 5.79 25.22
C LYS A 104 -0.23 5.23 26.55
N PHE A 105 -1.50 5.46 26.87
CA PHE A 105 -2.10 5.04 28.13
C PHE A 105 -2.67 3.65 28.00
N ASN A 106 -2.18 2.72 28.81
CA ASN A 106 -2.81 1.43 29.00
C ASN A 106 -3.80 1.55 30.17
N ILE A 107 -5.08 1.55 29.86
CA ILE A 107 -6.16 1.75 30.82
C ILE A 107 -6.73 0.39 31.20
N ASP A 108 -6.68 0.07 32.48
CA ASP A 108 -7.23 -1.14 33.08
C ASP A 108 -8.44 -0.78 33.93
N ILE A 109 -9.60 -1.31 33.56
CA ILE A 109 -10.88 -1.02 34.20
C ILE A 109 -11.17 -2.15 35.18
N GLN A 110 -10.95 -1.89 36.47
CA GLN A 110 -11.18 -2.91 37.51
C GLN A 110 -12.65 -2.91 37.96
N GLU A 111 -13.25 -1.73 38.09
CA GLU A 111 -14.65 -1.53 38.47
C GLU A 111 -15.28 -0.42 37.62
N LYS A 112 -16.61 -0.29 37.65
CA LYS A 112 -17.38 0.67 36.84
C LYS A 112 -16.82 2.11 36.89
N ASN A 113 -16.20 2.47 38.02
CA ASN A 113 -15.70 3.81 38.31
C ASN A 113 -14.23 3.81 38.76
N TYR A 114 -13.47 2.74 38.57
CA TYR A 114 -12.07 2.69 39.00
C TYR A 114 -11.16 2.28 37.85
N PHE A 115 -10.27 3.20 37.49
CA PHE A 115 -9.37 3.08 36.36
C PHE A 115 -7.94 3.04 36.87
N ILE A 116 -7.15 2.09 36.41
CA ILE A 116 -5.71 2.07 36.59
C ILE A 116 -5.07 2.43 35.25
N ILE A 117 -4.31 3.52 35.23
CA ILE A 117 -3.66 4.03 34.04
C ILE A 117 -2.17 3.73 34.17
N ARG A 118 -1.64 2.99 33.20
CA ARG A 118 -0.22 2.63 33.10
C ARG A 118 0.37 3.31 31.88
N ILE A 119 1.49 3.98 32.08
CA ILE A 119 2.27 4.61 31.02
C ILE A 119 3.62 3.90 31.00
N ASN A 120 3.84 3.09 29.96
CA ASN A 120 4.94 2.13 29.90
C ASN A 120 4.94 1.19 31.14
N THR A 121 6.12 0.69 31.53
CA THR A 121 6.30 -0.14 32.74
C THR A 121 6.67 0.66 33.99
N LYS A 122 6.82 1.98 33.88
CA LYS A 122 7.42 2.81 34.92
C LYS A 122 6.40 3.61 35.73
N ILE A 123 5.37 4.16 35.08
CA ILE A 123 4.44 5.11 35.72
C ILE A 123 3.04 4.49 35.80
N CYS A 124 2.44 4.54 36.99
CA CYS A 124 1.10 4.03 37.25
C CYS A 124 0.35 4.96 38.21
N PHE A 125 -0.90 5.26 37.91
CA PHE A 125 -1.82 5.96 38.81
C PHE A 125 -3.24 5.42 38.64
N SER A 126 -4.08 5.61 39.65
CA SER A 126 -5.51 5.33 39.56
C SER A 126 -6.35 6.60 39.53
N LEU A 127 -7.50 6.47 38.87
CA LEU A 127 -8.57 7.45 38.86
C LEU A 127 -9.85 6.76 39.32
N LYS A 128 -10.51 7.33 40.32
CA LYS A 128 -11.84 6.89 40.77
C LYS A 128 -12.88 7.95 40.42
N SER A 129 -13.85 7.57 39.60
CA SER A 129 -14.91 8.46 39.09
C SER A 129 -16.20 8.29 39.90
N LEU A 130 -16.33 9.02 41.01
CA LEU A 130 -17.57 9.08 41.79
C LEU A 130 -18.33 10.39 41.45
N GLN A 131 -18.73 11.18 42.45
CA GLN A 131 -19.27 12.54 42.25
C GLN A 131 -18.16 13.53 41.87
N GLU A 132 -16.94 13.26 42.32
CA GLU A 132 -15.70 13.96 41.94
C GLU A 132 -14.64 12.93 41.52
N LEU A 133 -13.63 13.37 40.77
CA LEU A 133 -12.58 12.49 40.27
C LEU A 133 -11.45 12.41 41.29
N GLU A 134 -11.21 11.24 41.87
CA GLU A 134 -10.11 11.04 42.82
C GLU A 134 -8.89 10.49 42.09
N TYR A 135 -7.78 11.22 42.15
CA TYR A 135 -6.49 10.79 41.65
C TYR A 135 -5.63 10.20 42.77
N GLN A 136 -5.00 9.06 42.50
CA GLN A 136 -4.01 8.47 43.39
C GLN A 136 -2.78 7.98 42.61
N PRO A 137 -1.56 8.44 42.95
CA PRO A 137 -0.34 7.89 42.39
C PRO A 137 -0.10 6.48 42.92
N ILE A 138 0.32 5.54 42.06
CA ILE A 138 0.60 4.15 42.44
C ILE A 138 2.10 3.86 42.35
N GLN A 139 2.74 4.19 41.22
CA GLN A 139 4.14 3.83 40.98
C GLN A 139 4.83 4.81 40.03
N GLY A 140 6.11 5.07 40.27
CA GLY A 140 7.01 5.82 39.36
C GLY A 140 6.79 7.34 39.31
N LEU A 141 5.83 7.86 40.07
CA LEU A 141 5.53 9.29 40.13
C LEU A 141 6.36 10.01 41.19
N ASP A 142 6.96 9.28 42.14
CA ASP A 142 7.80 9.82 43.23
C ASP A 142 9.04 10.56 42.72
N GLN A 143 9.52 10.16 41.54
CA GLN A 143 10.69 10.73 40.86
C GLN A 143 10.34 12.02 40.08
N ILE A 144 9.07 12.37 39.97
CA ILE A 144 8.64 13.54 39.21
C ILE A 144 8.77 14.81 40.08
N PRO A 145 9.41 15.90 39.59
CA PRO A 145 9.59 17.12 40.36
C PRO A 145 8.27 17.77 40.82
N ASN A 146 7.19 17.58 40.06
CA ASN A 146 5.89 18.14 40.36
C ASN A 146 5.26 17.47 41.61
N LYS A 147 5.13 18.22 42.70
CA LYS A 147 4.53 17.73 43.96
C LYS A 147 3.05 17.38 43.81
N SER A 148 2.34 18.04 42.90
CA SER A 148 0.90 17.79 42.66
C SER A 148 0.63 16.42 42.03
N LEU A 149 1.61 15.83 41.35
CA LEU A 149 1.50 14.47 40.80
C LEU A 149 1.84 13.37 41.81
N ARG A 150 2.43 13.73 42.96
CA ARG A 150 2.90 12.80 43.99
C ARG A 150 1.92 12.63 45.14
N ALA A 151 0.93 13.50 45.25
CA ALA A 151 -0.08 13.43 46.28
C ALA A 151 -1.43 13.05 45.67
N SER A 152 -2.19 12.21 46.36
CA SER A 152 -3.59 11.97 46.04
C SER A 152 -4.36 13.28 46.14
N CYS A 153 -5.19 13.58 45.13
CA CYS A 153 -5.98 14.80 45.11
C CYS A 153 -7.32 14.59 44.42
N GLN A 154 -8.28 15.46 44.74
CA GLN A 154 -9.53 15.55 44.00
C GLN A 154 -9.34 16.46 42.80
N LEU A 155 -9.82 15.99 41.67
CA LEU A 155 -9.77 16.65 40.38
C LEU A 155 -11.19 16.88 39.87
N ASN A 156 -11.38 18.03 39.24
CA ASN A 156 -12.53 18.24 38.40
C ASN A 156 -12.28 17.62 37.01
N PHE A 157 -13.32 17.18 36.32
CA PHE A 157 -13.19 16.60 34.97
C PHE A 157 -12.43 17.50 33.99
N ARG A 158 -12.55 18.83 34.12
CA ARG A 158 -11.81 19.80 33.30
C ARG A 158 -10.30 19.83 33.56
N GLN A 159 -9.84 19.30 34.70
CA GLN A 159 -8.42 19.25 35.08
C GLN A 159 -7.77 17.94 34.63
N LEU A 160 -8.55 16.91 34.29
CA LEU A 160 -8.03 15.61 33.88
C LEU A 160 -7.13 15.68 32.63
N PRO A 161 -7.47 16.40 31.53
CA PRO A 161 -6.56 16.49 30.40
C PRO A 161 -5.20 17.11 30.78
N LYS A 162 -5.22 18.15 31.62
CA LYS A 162 -3.98 18.79 32.10
C LYS A 162 -3.11 17.83 32.92
N LEU A 163 -3.74 16.99 33.76
CA LEU A 163 -3.03 15.95 34.48
C LEU A 163 -2.38 14.96 33.51
N CYS A 164 -3.15 14.45 32.55
CA CYS A 164 -2.67 13.49 31.55
C CYS A 164 -1.50 14.06 30.74
N ASP A 165 -1.59 15.30 30.27
CA ASP A 165 -0.52 15.98 29.55
C ASP A 165 0.75 16.12 30.39
N GLN A 166 0.62 16.50 31.67
CA GLN A 166 1.75 16.62 32.59
C GLN A 166 2.44 15.28 32.79
N VAL A 167 1.68 14.21 33.05
CA VAL A 167 2.27 12.88 33.25
C VAL A 167 2.92 12.37 31.95
N LEU A 168 2.32 12.62 30.79
CA LEU A 168 2.86 12.22 29.49
C LEU A 168 4.19 12.91 29.21
N GLN A 169 4.28 14.23 29.42
CA GLN A 169 5.52 15.01 29.24
C GLN A 169 6.69 14.43 30.05
N TYR A 170 6.45 14.01 31.30
CA TYR A 170 7.49 13.40 32.13
C TYR A 170 7.84 11.97 31.72
N SER A 171 6.88 11.22 31.16
CA SER A 171 7.15 9.87 30.63
C SER A 171 8.04 9.87 29.38
N GLU A 172 8.14 11.00 28.69
CA GLU A 172 8.94 11.18 27.46
C GLU A 172 10.33 11.76 27.72
N GLN A 173 10.62 12.24 28.93
CA GLN A 173 11.96 12.72 29.27
C GLN A 173 12.92 11.53 29.42
N PRO A 174 14.07 11.52 28.71
CA PRO A 174 15.06 10.47 28.85
C PRO A 174 15.56 10.44 30.31
N SER A 175 15.59 9.25 30.89
CA SER A 175 16.21 9.01 32.21
C SER A 175 17.70 9.36 32.10
N ASN A 176 18.11 10.49 32.66
CA ASN A 176 19.52 10.78 32.92
C ASN A 176 20.10 9.83 33.97
#